data_AF-A0A3C1EMQ4-F1
#
_entry.id   AF-A0A3C1EMQ4-F1
#
_cell.length_a   1.000
_cell.length_b   1.000
_cell.length_c   1.000
_cell.angle_alpha   90.00
_cell.angle_beta   90.00
_cell.angle_gamma   90.00
#
_symmetry.space_group_name_H-M   'P 1'
#
loop_
_entity.id
_entity.type
_entity.pdbx_description
1 polymer ?
#
loop_
_entity_poly.entity_id
_entity_poly.type
_entity_poly.pdbx_seq_one_letter_code
_entity_poly.pdbx_strand_id
1 'polypeptide(L)'
;MRSTKHAKPIRPAAVHARKSRITAGAASRHGKPSPSTDEEPAGQTVSVLDAQSDEAEIRRVEEWAQVPCPFCGEELELLVSSDDDGQTKLEDCSVCCRPVSLHVTWEDGELQVDADRA
;
A
#
# COMPACT_ATOMS: atom_id res chain seq x y z
N MET A 1 -42.41 -19.58 19.38
CA MET A 1 -42.15 -18.25 20.00
C MET A 1 -40.63 -18.04 20.07
N ARG A 2 -40.03 -17.35 19.09
CA ARG A 2 -38.65 -16.86 19.20
C ARG A 2 -38.63 -15.44 18.62
N SER A 3 -38.38 -14.48 19.50
CA SER A 3 -38.44 -13.04 19.26
C SER A 3 -37.38 -12.59 18.25
N THR A 4 -37.81 -11.81 17.25
CA THR A 4 -36.92 -11.10 16.32
C THR A 4 -36.28 -9.92 17.05
N LYS A 5 -34.99 -10.02 17.34
CA LYS A 5 -34.19 -8.92 17.90
C LYS A 5 -34.00 -7.88 16.79
N HIS A 6 -34.75 -6.79 16.86
CA HIS A 6 -34.60 -5.66 15.94
C HIS A 6 -33.34 -4.87 16.32
N ALA A 7 -32.30 -4.95 15.49
CA ALA A 7 -31.15 -4.05 15.59
C ALA A 7 -31.55 -2.65 15.11
N LYS A 8 -31.26 -1.62 15.91
CA LYS A 8 -31.54 -0.20 15.56
C LYS A 8 -30.48 0.33 14.59
N PRO A 9 -30.87 1.16 13.60
CA PRO A 9 -29.92 1.75 12.67
C PRO A 9 -29.09 2.84 13.34
N ILE A 10 -27.77 2.78 13.15
CA ILE A 10 -26.83 3.84 13.55
C ILE A 10 -26.86 4.90 12.43
N ARG A 11 -27.17 6.16 12.77
CA ARG A 11 -27.25 7.28 11.83
C ARG A 11 -25.84 7.80 11.53
N PRO A 12 -25.44 8.02 10.26
CA PRO A 12 -24.16 8.68 9.98
C PRO A 12 -24.26 10.19 10.18
N ALA A 13 -23.19 10.79 10.69
CA ALA A 13 -23.01 12.24 10.79
C ALA A 13 -22.75 12.84 9.40
N ALA A 14 -23.42 13.95 9.08
CA ALA A 14 -23.25 14.67 7.83
C ALA A 14 -21.92 15.46 7.85
N VAL A 15 -21.03 15.20 6.89
CA VAL A 15 -19.81 15.98 6.66
C VAL A 15 -19.97 16.80 5.37
N HIS A 16 -19.87 18.12 5.51
CA HIS A 16 -20.03 19.09 4.42
C HIS A 16 -18.87 19.04 3.43
N ALA A 17 -19.19 18.95 2.13
CA ALA A 17 -18.25 19.07 1.02
C ALA A 17 -17.92 20.55 0.74
N ARG A 18 -16.64 20.92 0.81
CA ARG A 18 -16.12 22.21 0.34
C ARG A 18 -15.51 22.04 -1.06
N LYS A 19 -16.10 22.72 -2.06
CA LYS A 19 -15.60 22.82 -3.43
C LYS A 19 -14.59 23.96 -3.51
N SER A 20 -13.36 23.68 -3.96
CA SER A 20 -12.39 24.71 -4.34
C SER A 20 -12.30 24.80 -5.86
N ARG A 21 -12.58 25.99 -6.40
CA ARG A 21 -12.55 26.32 -7.83
C ARG A 21 -11.19 26.92 -8.15
N ILE A 22 -10.37 26.22 -8.91
CA ILE A 22 -9.07 26.73 -9.39
C ILE A 22 -9.24 27.22 -10.83
N THR A 23 -8.92 28.48 -11.07
CA THR A 23 -8.99 29.16 -12.37
C THR A 23 -7.73 28.90 -13.19
N ALA A 24 -7.90 28.67 -14.49
CA ALA A 24 -6.84 28.49 -15.48
C ALA A 24 -6.00 29.76 -15.70
N GLY A 25 -4.68 29.61 -15.82
CA GLY A 25 -3.72 30.65 -16.21
C GLY A 25 -2.86 30.19 -17.40
N ALA A 26 -2.66 31.08 -18.36
CA ALA A 26 -2.21 30.81 -19.73
C ALA A 26 -0.68 30.82 -19.96
N ALA A 27 -0.31 30.30 -21.14
CA ALA A 27 0.99 30.03 -21.78
C ALA A 27 2.10 31.11 -21.78
N SER A 28 3.38 30.68 -21.85
CA SER A 28 4.42 31.34 -22.69
C SER A 28 5.69 30.50 -23.02
N ARG A 29 5.76 30.03 -24.27
CA ARG A 29 6.83 30.03 -25.32
C ARG A 29 8.33 29.73 -25.00
N HIS A 30 8.80 28.64 -25.63
CA HIS A 30 10.04 28.35 -26.39
C HIS A 30 11.43 28.91 -25.98
N GLY A 31 12.38 27.96 -25.87
CA GLY A 31 13.82 28.17 -26.13
C GLY A 31 14.58 26.85 -26.20
N LYS A 32 15.01 26.44 -27.41
CA LYS A 32 16.08 25.45 -27.65
C LYS A 32 17.33 26.25 -28.04
N PRO A 33 18.53 25.88 -27.56
CA PRO A 33 19.39 25.02 -28.40
C PRO A 33 20.26 24.02 -27.62
N SER A 34 20.69 22.96 -28.33
CA SER A 34 21.84 22.07 -28.01
C SER A 34 23.12 22.66 -28.66
N PRO A 35 24.26 21.97 -28.81
CA PRO A 35 25.02 20.98 -28.00
C PRO A 35 26.52 21.40 -27.83
N SER A 36 27.29 20.88 -26.86
CA SER A 36 28.77 20.64 -26.97
C SER A 36 29.28 19.92 -25.70
N THR A 37 29.90 18.72 -25.80
CA THR A 37 31.37 18.46 -25.67
C THR A 37 31.80 18.51 -24.19
N ASP A 38 32.44 17.56 -23.55
CA ASP A 38 33.42 16.53 -23.93
C ASP A 38 33.56 15.55 -22.74
N GLU A 39 34.06 14.34 -23.00
CA GLU A 39 34.97 13.51 -22.18
C GLU A 39 35.36 13.98 -20.74
N GLU A 40 35.56 13.15 -19.71
CA GLU A 40 36.00 11.76 -19.61
C GLU A 40 35.74 11.25 -18.16
N PRO A 41 35.81 9.92 -17.93
CA PRO A 41 35.55 9.25 -16.66
C PRO A 41 36.82 9.07 -15.82
N ALA A 42 36.72 9.26 -14.50
CA ALA A 42 37.74 8.77 -13.57
C ALA A 42 37.04 8.17 -12.35
N GLY A 43 37.25 6.87 -12.17
CA GLY A 43 36.54 6.05 -11.21
C GLY A 43 36.80 6.39 -9.76
N GLN A 44 35.90 5.89 -8.93
CA GLN A 44 36.28 5.44 -7.61
C GLN A 44 35.60 4.10 -7.36
N THR A 45 36.28 3.05 -7.83
CA THR A 45 36.01 1.68 -7.43
C THR A 45 36.36 1.55 -5.96
N VAL A 46 35.38 1.44 -5.08
CA VAL A 46 35.61 0.91 -3.73
C VAL A 46 35.28 -0.58 -3.77
N SER A 47 36.31 -1.37 -4.02
CA SER A 47 36.29 -2.81 -3.79
C SER A 47 36.38 -3.05 -2.29
N VAL A 48 35.25 -3.20 -1.63
CA VAL A 48 35.18 -3.94 -0.36
C VAL A 48 34.51 -5.27 -0.65
N LEU A 49 35.35 -6.22 -1.03
CA LEU A 49 35.09 -7.64 -0.85
C LEU A 49 35.58 -7.95 0.56
N ASP A 50 34.64 -8.02 1.51
CA ASP A 50 34.78 -8.88 2.66
C ASP A 50 33.61 -9.87 2.59
N ALA A 51 33.85 -10.92 1.81
CA ALA A 51 32.97 -12.06 1.68
C ALA A 51 33.24 -13.01 2.86
N GLN A 52 32.19 -13.24 3.66
CA GLN A 52 31.96 -14.30 4.65
C GLN A 52 32.04 -13.89 6.13
N SER A 53 30.86 -13.80 6.77
CA SER A 53 30.62 -14.32 8.12
C SER A 53 29.10 -14.45 8.37
N ASP A 54 28.64 -15.71 8.31
CA ASP A 54 27.33 -16.27 8.70
C ASP A 54 26.09 -15.88 7.86
N GLU A 55 26.05 -16.51 6.67
CA GLU A 55 24.91 -16.66 5.76
C GLU A 55 23.74 -17.41 6.42
N ALA A 56 22.98 -16.73 7.28
CA ALA A 56 21.58 -17.08 7.47
C ALA A 56 20.77 -16.41 6.34
N GLU A 57 20.76 -17.04 5.16
CA GLU A 57 19.95 -16.63 4.02
C GLU A 57 18.47 -16.67 4.43
N ILE A 58 17.91 -15.52 4.82
CA ILE A 58 16.50 -15.40 5.19
C ILE A 58 15.70 -15.58 3.89
N ARG A 59 15.20 -16.79 3.65
CA ARG A 59 14.23 -17.06 2.60
C ARG A 59 12.95 -16.29 2.92
N ARG A 60 12.82 -15.08 2.40
CA ARG A 60 11.58 -14.31 2.42
C ARG A 60 10.48 -15.12 1.74
N VAL A 61 9.38 -15.32 2.44
CA VAL A 61 8.19 -16.00 1.89
C VAL A 61 7.23 -14.93 1.39
N GLU A 62 6.62 -15.16 0.23
CA GLU A 62 5.58 -14.32 -0.35
C GLU A 62 4.36 -15.19 -0.66
N GLU A 63 3.19 -14.81 -0.14
CA GLU A 63 1.95 -15.56 -0.26
C GLU A 63 0.78 -14.62 -0.59
N TRP A 64 -0.19 -15.13 -1.35
CA TRP A 64 -1.41 -14.39 -1.71
C TRP A 64 -2.52 -14.65 -0.68
N ALA A 65 -3.11 -13.58 -0.17
CA ALA A 65 -4.29 -13.62 0.70
C ALA A 65 -5.50 -12.98 0.01
N GLN A 66 -6.69 -13.50 0.33
CA GLN A 66 -7.98 -12.97 -0.13
C GLN A 66 -8.81 -12.61 1.09
N VAL A 67 -9.14 -11.33 1.24
CA VAL A 67 -9.95 -10.85 2.37
C VAL A 67 -11.11 -9.97 1.87
N PRO A 68 -12.33 -10.11 2.42
CA PRO A 68 -13.45 -9.29 2.00
C PRO A 68 -13.33 -7.86 2.55
N CYS A 69 -13.55 -6.87 1.70
CA CYS A 69 -13.57 -5.47 2.07
C CYS A 69 -14.69 -5.18 3.09
N PRO A 70 -14.39 -4.58 4.26
CA PRO A 70 -15.38 -4.33 5.34
C PRO A 70 -16.40 -3.22 4.99
N PHE A 71 -16.29 -2.63 3.80
CA PHE A 71 -17.18 -1.58 3.30
C PHE A 71 -18.15 -2.06 2.23
N CYS A 72 -17.67 -2.72 1.17
CA CYS A 72 -18.51 -3.16 0.05
C CYS A 72 -18.60 -4.68 -0.11
N GLY A 73 -17.80 -5.45 0.64
CA GLY A 73 -17.77 -6.91 0.58
C GLY A 73 -17.00 -7.50 -0.61
N GLU A 74 -16.31 -6.68 -1.40
CA GLU A 74 -15.47 -7.15 -2.50
C GLU A 74 -14.23 -7.88 -1.97
N GLU A 75 -13.82 -8.95 -2.62
CA GLU A 75 -12.60 -9.69 -2.30
C GLU A 75 -11.35 -8.89 -2.70
N LEU A 76 -10.48 -8.60 -1.73
CA LEU A 76 -9.21 -7.92 -1.93
C LEU A 76 -8.11 -8.98 -2.07
N GLU A 77 -7.40 -8.97 -3.20
CA GLU A 77 -6.23 -9.81 -3.43
C GLU A 77 -4.97 -9.08 -2.94
N LEU A 78 -4.28 -9.66 -1.96
CA LEU A 78 -3.13 -9.05 -1.29
C LEU A 78 -1.92 -9.97 -1.42
N LEU A 79 -0.79 -9.43 -1.88
CA LEU A 79 0.50 -10.12 -1.82
C LEU A 79 1.20 -9.74 -0.52
N VAL A 80 1.37 -10.73 0.37
CA VAL A 80 1.93 -10.55 1.71
C VAL A 80 3.28 -11.25 1.79
N SER A 81 4.27 -10.56 2.35
CA SER A 81 5.59 -11.14 2.61
C SER A 81 5.76 -11.47 4.09
N SER A 82 6.64 -12.41 4.43
CA SER A 82 6.98 -12.74 5.83
C SER A 82 7.52 -11.54 6.63
N ASP A 83 8.09 -10.54 5.96
CA ASP A 83 8.54 -9.29 6.60
C ASP A 83 7.37 -8.44 7.12
N ASP A 84 6.15 -8.68 6.65
CA ASP A 84 4.93 -7.97 7.03
C ASP A 84 4.30 -8.53 8.32
N ASP A 85 4.88 -9.58 8.90
CA ASP A 85 4.41 -10.13 10.17
C ASP A 85 4.31 -9.07 11.27
N GLY A 86 3.14 -9.01 11.93
CA GLY A 86 2.83 -8.05 12.97
C GLY A 86 2.62 -6.62 12.47
N GLN A 87 2.66 -6.37 11.16
CA GLN A 87 2.44 -5.05 10.58
C GLN A 87 0.95 -4.81 10.31
N THR A 88 0.60 -3.51 10.28
CA THR A 88 -0.71 -3.05 9.82
C THR A 88 -0.52 -2.23 8.55
N LYS A 89 -1.13 -2.66 7.45
CA LYS A 89 -1.07 -1.97 6.16
C LYS A 89 -2.37 -1.21 5.90
N LEU A 90 -2.26 -0.12 5.14
CA LEU A 90 -3.40 0.61 4.61
C LEU A 90 -3.44 0.41 3.11
N GLU A 91 -4.48 -0.27 2.63
CA GLU A 91 -4.75 -0.49 1.21
C GLU A 91 -6.13 0.07 0.86
N ASP A 92 -6.27 0.65 -0.32
CA ASP A 92 -7.57 1.10 -0.82
C ASP A 92 -8.32 -0.01 -1.55
N CYS A 93 -9.63 -0.12 -1.30
CA CYS A 93 -10.46 -1.05 -2.02
C CYS A 93 -10.63 -0.60 -3.49
N SER A 94 -10.29 -1.48 -4.44
CA SER A 94 -10.38 -1.24 -5.89
C SER A 94 -11.80 -0.90 -6.39
N VAL A 95 -12.83 -1.31 -5.65
CA VAL A 95 -14.24 -1.08 -6.02
C VAL A 95 -14.84 0.16 -5.35
N CYS A 96 -14.64 0.33 -4.05
CA CYS A 96 -15.28 1.42 -3.29
C CYS A 96 -14.35 2.57 -2.89
N CYS A 97 -13.05 2.45 -3.20
CA CYS A 97 -12.02 3.46 -2.97
C CYS A 97 -11.95 3.96 -1.51
N ARG A 98 -12.29 3.08 -0.56
CA ARG A 98 -12.16 3.35 0.89
C ARG A 98 -10.91 2.69 1.44
N PRO A 99 -10.20 3.37 2.36
CA PRO A 99 -9.02 2.80 3.00
C PRO A 99 -9.42 1.65 3.93
N VAL A 100 -8.73 0.53 3.80
CA VAL A 100 -8.88 -0.70 4.60
C VAL A 100 -7.62 -0.89 5.42
N SER A 101 -7.77 -1.11 6.73
CA SER A 101 -6.68 -1.46 7.63
C SER A 101 -6.51 -2.97 7.60
N LEU A 102 -5.33 -3.46 7.21
CA LEU A 102 -5.02 -4.87 7.09
C LEU A 102 -4.01 -5.27 8.17
N HIS A 103 -4.40 -6.16 9.06
CA HIS A 103 -3.54 -6.69 10.11
C HIS A 103 -2.96 -8.03 9.67
N VAL A 104 -1.65 -8.09 9.48
CA VAL A 104 -0.95 -9.29 9.02
C VAL A 104 -0.33 -10.02 10.20
N THR A 105 -0.51 -11.34 10.25
CA THR A 105 0.09 -12.19 11.26
C THR A 105 0.48 -13.52 10.64
N TRP A 106 1.69 -13.98 10.95
CA TRP A 106 2.20 -15.30 10.58
C TRP A 106 2.30 -16.16 11.84
N GLU A 107 1.43 -17.16 11.98
CA GLU A 107 1.48 -18.12 13.11
C GLU A 107 1.76 -19.52 12.59
N ASP A 108 2.78 -20.19 13.13
CA ASP A 108 3.19 -21.57 12.75
C ASP A 108 3.41 -21.79 11.23
N GLY A 109 3.75 -20.72 10.50
CA GLY A 109 3.93 -20.75 9.05
C GLY A 109 2.64 -20.60 8.24
N GLU A 110 1.52 -20.31 8.88
CA GLU A 110 0.25 -19.99 8.25
C GLU A 110 0.02 -18.47 8.23
N LEU A 111 -0.37 -17.93 7.08
CA LEU A 111 -0.69 -16.51 6.92
C LEU A 111 -2.13 -16.23 7.35
N GLN A 112 -2.30 -15.30 8.28
CA GLN A 112 -3.58 -14.72 8.66
C GLN A 112 -3.61 -13.22 8.34
N VAL A 113 -4.69 -12.78 7.69
CA VAL A 113 -4.94 -11.37 7.39
C VAL A 113 -6.34 -10.99 7.86
N ASP A 114 -6.43 -10.00 8.75
CA ASP A 114 -7.70 -9.39 9.16
C ASP A 114 -7.87 -8.03 8.48
N ALA A 115 -9.12 -7.70 8.11
CA ALA A 115 -9.45 -6.46 7.41
C ALA A 115 -10.48 -5.64 8.21
N ASP A 116 -10.07 -4.47 8.68
CA ASP A 116 -10.91 -3.53 9.43
C ASP A 116 -11.02 -2.17 8.71
N ARG A 117 -11.89 -1.30 9.23
CA ARG A 117 -12.15 0.03 8.68
C ARG A 117 -11.14 1.00 9.26
N ALA A 118 -10.31 1.58 8.39
CA ALA A 118 -9.34 2.62 8.74
C ALA A 118 -9.99 3.96 9.16
#